data_AF-A0A965APC1-F1
#
_entry.id   AF-A0A965APC1-F1
#
_cell.length_a   1.000
_cell.length_b   1.000
_cell.length_c   1.000
_cell.angle_alpha   90.00
_cell.angle_beta   90.00
_cell.angle_gamma   90.00
#
_symmetry.space_group_name_H-M   'P 1'
#
loop_
_entity.id
_entity.type
_entity.pdbx_description
1 polymer ?
#
loop_
_entity_poly.entity_id
_entity_poly.type
_entity_poly.pdbx_seq_one_letter_code
_entity_poly.pdbx_strand_id
1 'polypeptide(L)'
;TLRADLIAEFAVRLLDHMNRIGANKVVPELRDSDSGMRLRPWIDPENFNPGYLRRGLHLLPCQGDRDPWLHRQDYSQERKVLADLDLDDGTLKFS
;
A
#
# COMPACT_ATOMS: atom_id res chain seq x y z
N THR A 1 -10.97 -1.29 12.53
CA THR A 1 -12.18 -1.78 11.84
C THR A 1 -12.43 -0.99 10.57
N LEU A 2 -12.50 0.35 10.60
CA LEU A 2 -12.72 1.18 9.39
C LEU A 2 -11.75 0.92 8.22
N ARG A 3 -10.46 0.73 8.50
CA ARG A 3 -9.46 0.40 7.45
C ARG A 3 -9.70 -0.97 6.80
N ALA A 4 -10.28 -1.92 7.53
CA ALA A 4 -10.58 -3.24 6.99
C ALA A 4 -11.64 -3.14 5.87
N ASP A 5 -12.64 -2.26 6.04
CA ASP A 5 -13.68 -2.02 5.03
C ASP A 5 -13.06 -1.44 3.74
N LEU A 6 -12.16 -0.46 3.85
CA LEU A 6 -11.43 0.10 2.70
C LEU A 6 -10.62 -0.96 1.94
N ILE A 7 -9.95 -1.85 2.67
CA ILE A 7 -9.17 -2.94 2.09
C ILE A 7 -10.09 -3.96 1.39
N ALA A 8 -11.24 -4.27 1.99
CA ALA A 8 -12.21 -5.18 1.39
C ALA A 8 -12.78 -4.60 0.08
N GLU A 9 -13.14 -3.32 0.05
CA GLU A 9 -13.60 -2.63 -1.16
C GLU A 9 -12.53 -2.63 -2.25
N PHE A 10 -11.28 -2.33 -1.90
CA PHE A 10 -10.15 -2.41 -2.83
C PHE A 10 -9.96 -3.83 -3.38
N ALA A 11 -10.01 -4.86 -2.52
CA ALA A 11 -9.85 -6.24 -2.93
C ALA A 11 -10.95 -6.69 -3.92
N VAL A 12 -12.20 -6.32 -3.68
CA VAL A 12 -13.30 -6.61 -4.61
C VAL A 12 -13.07 -5.94 -5.97
N ARG A 13 -12.72 -4.64 -5.99
CA ARG A 13 -12.40 -3.92 -7.24
C ARG A 13 -11.24 -4.55 -8.00
N LEU A 14 -10.20 -5.00 -7.29
CA LEU A 14 -9.04 -5.67 -7.86
C LEU A 14 -9.44 -7.00 -8.51
N LEU A 15 -10.22 -7.82 -7.82
CA LEU A 15 -10.71 -9.10 -8.36
C LEU A 15 -11.61 -8.90 -9.58
N ASP A 16 -12.49 -7.91 -9.57
CA ASP A 16 -13.32 -7.57 -10.72
C ASP A 16 -12.46 -7.11 -11.92
N HIS A 17 -11.41 -6.33 -11.66
CA HIS A 17 -10.46 -5.94 -12.71
C HIS A 17 -9.74 -7.15 -13.29
N MET A 18 -9.19 -8.03 -12.45
CA MET A 18 -8.54 -9.26 -12.88
C MET A 18 -9.46 -10.14 -13.75
N ASN A 19 -10.72 -10.30 -13.35
CA ASN A 19 -11.72 -11.02 -14.12
C ASN A 19 -11.97 -10.40 -15.51
N ARG A 20 -12.00 -9.06 -15.62
CA ARG A 20 -12.20 -8.36 -16.90
C ARG A 20 -11.05 -8.56 -17.87
N ILE A 21 -9.81 -8.57 -17.37
CA ILE A 21 -8.60 -8.74 -18.21
C ILE A 21 -8.17 -10.21 -18.37
N GLY A 22 -8.86 -11.14 -17.69
CA GLY A 22 -8.54 -12.57 -17.71
C GLY A 22 -7.29 -12.97 -16.93
N ALA A 23 -6.85 -12.15 -15.97
CA ALA A 23 -5.68 -12.42 -15.14
C ALA A 23 -6.05 -13.33 -13.96
N ASN A 24 -5.15 -14.26 -13.61
CA ASN A 24 -5.31 -15.15 -12.45
C ASN A 24 -4.31 -14.85 -11.33
N LYS A 25 -3.31 -14.01 -11.61
CA LYS A 25 -2.27 -13.61 -10.67
C LYS A 25 -2.05 -12.10 -10.77
N VAL A 26 -1.79 -11.49 -9.61
CA VAL A 26 -1.34 -10.10 -9.50
C VAL A 26 -0.13 -10.04 -8.56
N VAL A 27 0.89 -9.29 -8.94
CA VAL A 27 2.11 -9.07 -8.15
C VAL A 27 2.39 -7.57 -8.07
N PRO A 28 2.56 -7.00 -6.86
CA PRO A 28 3.03 -5.63 -6.73
C PRO A 28 4.53 -5.55 -7.11
N GLU A 29 4.86 -4.64 -8.02
CA GLU A 29 6.23 -4.40 -8.49
C GLU A 29 6.54 -2.91 -8.53
N LEU A 30 7.82 -2.55 -8.34
CA LEU A 30 8.25 -1.17 -8.45
C LEU A 30 8.13 -0.68 -9.90
N ARG A 31 7.62 0.54 -10.08
CA ARG A 31 7.76 1.25 -11.36
C ARG A 31 9.22 1.67 -11.54
N ASP A 32 9.63 1.91 -12.78
CA ASP A 32 10.95 2.49 -13.06
C ASP A 32 11.15 3.84 -12.33
N SER A 33 10.08 4.64 -12.22
CA SER A 33 10.07 5.92 -11.47
C SER A 33 10.23 5.76 -9.96
N ASP A 34 9.97 4.57 -9.42
CA ASP A 34 10.13 4.26 -8.00
C ASP A 34 11.52 3.67 -7.70
N SER A 35 12.34 3.45 -8.73
CA SER A 35 13.71 3.00 -8.56
C SER A 35 14.52 3.98 -7.70
N GLY A 36 15.33 3.44 -6.79
CA GLY A 36 16.14 4.23 -5.86
C GLY A 36 15.34 4.98 -4.79
N MET A 37 14.06 4.66 -4.60
CA MET A 37 13.25 5.22 -3.52
C MET A 37 13.89 5.01 -2.15
N ARG A 38 13.89 6.06 -1.30
CA ARG A 38 14.45 5.96 0.04
C ARG A 38 13.54 5.09 0.90
N LEU A 39 14.12 4.04 1.47
CA LEU A 39 13.43 3.23 2.47
C LEU A 39 13.30 3.98 3.79
N ARG A 40 12.12 3.88 4.40
CA ARG A 40 11.77 4.42 5.71
C ARG A 40 11.29 3.29 6.62
N PRO A 41 11.35 3.44 7.95
CA PRO A 41 10.77 2.47 8.88
C PRO A 41 9.28 2.25 8.60
N TRP A 42 8.75 1.05 8.92
CA TRP A 42 7.34 0.69 8.71
C TRP A 42 6.34 1.76 9.17
N ILE A 43 6.66 2.37 10.31
CA ILE A 43 5.88 3.39 10.96
C ILE A 43 6.79 4.59 11.14
N ASP A 44 6.26 5.76 10.76
CA ASP A 44 6.90 7.02 11.08
C ASP A 44 6.81 7.28 12.61
N PRO A 45 7.95 7.33 13.33
CA PRO A 45 7.96 7.60 14.76
C PRO A 45 7.38 8.97 15.13
N GLU A 46 7.33 9.92 14.20
CA GLU A 46 6.67 11.22 14.44
C GLU A 46 5.14 11.08 14.44
N ASN A 47 4.61 10.10 13.70
CA ASN A 47 3.18 9.85 13.58
C ASN A 47 2.67 8.85 14.65
N PHE A 48 3.49 7.86 15.04
CA PHE A 48 3.07 6.83 16.00
C PHE A 48 4.25 6.27 16.81
N ASN A 49 4.36 6.69 18.08
CA ASN A 49 5.50 6.36 18.94
C ASN A 49 5.17 5.59 20.24
N PRO A 50 4.45 4.46 20.21
CA PRO A 50 4.35 3.64 21.41
C PRO A 50 5.70 2.98 21.71
N GLY A 51 6.16 3.08 22.96
CA GLY A 51 7.43 2.48 23.39
C GLY A 51 7.51 0.95 23.14
N TYR A 52 6.38 0.24 23.11
CA TYR A 52 6.36 -1.19 22.77
C TYR A 52 6.69 -1.46 21.30
N LEU A 53 6.30 -0.56 20.40
CA LEU A 53 6.48 -0.70 18.97
C LEU A 53 7.92 -0.35 18.56
N ARG A 54 8.52 0.65 19.21
CA ARG A 54 9.94 1.00 19.02
C ARG A 54 10.88 -0.18 19.21
N ARG A 55 10.59 -1.08 20.16
CA ARG A 55 11.44 -2.24 20.44
C ARG A 55 11.53 -3.21 19.26
N GLY A 56 10.45 -3.33 18.48
CA GLY A 56 10.37 -4.26 17.34
C GLY A 56 10.46 -3.58 15.98
N LEU A 57 10.59 -2.25 15.89
CA LEU A 57 10.47 -1.52 14.62
C LEU A 57 11.49 -1.99 13.56
N HIS A 58 12.69 -2.37 13.98
CA HIS A 58 13.75 -2.90 13.12
C HIS A 58 13.47 -4.33 12.59
N LEU A 59 12.46 -5.01 13.12
CA LEU A 59 11.99 -6.33 12.67
C LEU A 59 10.80 -6.23 11.72
N LEU A 60 10.22 -5.03 11.58
CA LEU A 60 9.07 -4.81 10.71
C LEU A 60 9.52 -4.50 9.27
N PRO A 61 8.64 -4.68 8.28
CA PRO A 61 8.93 -4.30 6.89
C PRO A 61 9.29 -2.81 6.78
N CYS A 62 10.00 -2.42 5.73
CA CYS A 62 10.20 -1.00 5.42
C CYS A 62 9.07 -0.48 4.54
N GLN A 63 8.90 0.84 4.51
CA GLN A 63 8.06 1.55 3.54
C GLN A 63 8.92 2.45 2.65
N GLY A 64 8.33 3.00 1.60
CA GLY A 64 8.96 3.97 0.71
C GLY A 64 8.96 5.40 1.22
N ASP A 65 9.27 6.34 0.33
CA ASP A 65 9.17 7.79 0.59
C ASP A 65 8.08 8.50 -0.24
N ARG A 66 7.37 7.76 -1.11
CA ARG A 66 6.33 8.26 -2.02
C ARG A 66 5.26 7.19 -2.30
N ASP A 67 4.10 7.62 -2.79
CA ASP A 67 2.98 6.74 -3.14
C ASP A 67 3.31 5.79 -4.32
N PRO A 68 2.76 4.56 -4.34
CA PRO A 68 1.83 3.99 -3.36
C PRO A 68 2.53 3.28 -2.18
N TRP A 69 3.85 3.41 -2.05
CA TRP A 69 4.68 2.64 -1.11
C TRP A 69 4.70 3.20 0.32
N LEU A 70 3.78 4.10 0.65
CA LEU A 70 3.67 4.71 1.98
C LEU A 70 2.62 3.97 2.82
N HIS A 71 3.00 3.60 4.05
CA HIS A 71 2.07 3.06 5.03
C HIS A 71 1.51 4.19 5.90
N ARG A 72 0.36 4.73 5.47
CA ARG A 72 -0.34 5.82 6.19
C ARG A 72 -1.18 5.27 7.33
N GLN A 73 -1.30 6.04 8.41
CA GLN A 73 -2.26 5.80 9.50
C GLN A 73 -3.38 6.86 9.54
N ASP A 74 -3.59 7.56 8.43
CA ASP A 74 -4.66 8.55 8.27
C ASP A 74 -5.80 7.96 7.44
N TYR A 75 -6.89 7.60 8.13
CA TYR A 75 -8.08 7.03 7.51
C TYR A 75 -8.71 7.91 6.43
N SER A 76 -8.76 9.24 6.65
CA SER A 76 -9.41 10.16 5.71
C SER A 76 -8.64 10.25 4.40
N GLN A 77 -7.31 10.21 4.49
CA GLN A 77 -6.44 10.16 3.31
C GLN A 77 -6.48 8.80 2.63
N GLU A 78 -6.37 7.70 3.41
CA GLU A 78 -6.45 6.34 2.85
C GLU A 78 -7.76 6.10 2.11
N ARG A 79 -8.90 6.57 2.63
CA ARG A 79 -10.19 6.45 1.96
C ARG A 79 -10.19 7.10 0.57
N LYS A 80 -9.60 8.31 0.44
CA LYS A 80 -9.52 9.01 -0.84
C LYS A 80 -8.59 8.28 -1.81
N VAL A 81 -7.39 7.95 -1.34
CA VAL A 81 -6.36 7.29 -2.16
C VAL A 81 -6.86 5.94 -2.67
N LEU A 82 -7.46 5.10 -1.82
CA LEU A 82 -7.96 3.78 -2.23
C LEU A 82 -9.19 3.88 -3.14
N ALA A 83 -10.07 4.87 -2.93
CA ALA A 83 -11.20 5.10 -3.82
C ALA A 83 -10.75 5.48 -5.24
N ASP A 84 -9.77 6.38 -5.37
CA ASP A 84 -9.31 6.92 -6.65
C ASP A 84 -8.14 6.14 -7.26
N LEU A 85 -7.70 5.04 -6.64
CA LEU A 85 -6.52 4.30 -7.08
C LEU A 85 -6.72 3.71 -8.47
N ASP A 86 -5.79 4.03 -9.37
CA ASP A 86 -5.70 3.41 -10.69
C ASP A 86 -4.98 2.06 -10.57
N LEU A 87 -5.68 0.98 -10.95
CA LEU A 87 -5.14 -0.39 -10.87
C LEU A 87 -4.14 -0.68 -12.01
N ASP A 88 -4.10 0.17 -13.03
CA ASP A 88 -3.24 0.04 -14.21
C ASP A 88 -2.04 1.03 -14.16
N ASP A 89 -1.77 1.64 -13.01
CA ASP A 89 -0.71 2.65 -12.82
C ASP A 89 0.73 2.11 -12.95
N GLY A 90 0.86 0.82 -13.28
CA GLY A 90 2.12 0.12 -13.48
C GLY A 90 2.72 -0.50 -12.21
N THR A 91 2.12 -0.28 -11.03
CA THR A 91 2.58 -0.86 -9.75
C THR A 91 2.07 -2.27 -9.50
N LEU A 92 1.05 -2.71 -10.25
CA LEU A 92 0.53 -4.08 -10.25
C LEU A 92 0.81 -4.74 -11.59
N LYS A 93 1.42 -5.94 -11.56
CA LYS A 93 1.61 -6.79 -12.74
C LYS A 93 0.61 -7.94 -12.72
N PHE A 94 -0.15 -8.06 -13.80
CA PHE A 94 -1.19 -9.08 -13.97
C PHE A 94 -0.72 -10.16 -14.95
N SER A 95 -1.04 -11.43 -14.65
CA SER A 95 -0.76 -12.59 -15.52
C SER A 95 -1.77 -13.71 -15.33
#